data_AF-A0A3S1V0H3-F1
#
_entry.id   AF-A0A3S1V0H3-F1
#
_cell.length_a   1.000
_cell.length_b   1.000
_cell.length_c   1.000
_cell.angle_alpha   90.00
_cell.angle_beta   90.00
_cell.angle_gamma   90.00
#
_symmetry.space_group_name_H-M   'P 1'
#
loop_
_entity.id
_entity.type
_entity.pdbx_description
1 polymer ?
#
loop_
_entity_poly.entity_id
_entity_poly.type
_entity_poly.pdbx_seq_one_letter_code
_entity_poly.pdbx_strand_id
1 'polypeptide(L)'
;MTDTTSPITLSHTAAATPIAPGRTPWKREAIGFVLGFALLALLPLIFGDTYARHILIMAFIYAIVASNWDLSLGYGGVFNFGHLALFGIGVYAYSLLTKLAEFDPWIALFASGVIATLAAILVTIPILRLKGIYIILVTFGFAQLVMQVIISQSAITGGTQGLVRIPGLYVFDRNMVRDGKSAYFYIALALLVASALFLRV
;
A
#
# COMPACT_ATOMS: atom_id res chain seq x y z
N MET A 1 -1.81 -72.75 -23.23
CA MET A 1 -1.23 -71.79 -24.20
C MET A 1 -2.25 -70.69 -24.43
N THR A 2 -1.78 -69.44 -24.59
CA THR A 2 -2.51 -68.15 -24.72
C THR A 2 -2.92 -67.53 -23.36
N ASP A 3 -1.97 -66.94 -22.61
CA ASP A 3 -1.47 -65.55 -22.72
C ASP A 3 -2.37 -64.55 -21.98
N THR A 4 -2.01 -64.25 -20.73
CA THR A 4 -2.65 -63.22 -19.87
C THR A 4 -1.61 -62.22 -19.36
N THR A 5 -0.67 -61.82 -20.22
CA THR A 5 0.27 -60.72 -19.92
C THR A 5 0.04 -59.57 -20.88
N SER A 6 -1.06 -58.84 -20.71
CA SER A 6 -1.17 -57.50 -21.29
C SER A 6 -0.76 -56.48 -20.23
N PRO A 7 0.37 -55.77 -20.38
CA PRO A 7 0.78 -54.76 -19.43
C PRO A 7 -0.21 -53.59 -19.54
N ILE A 8 -0.81 -53.21 -18.41
CA ILE A 8 -1.57 -51.96 -18.30
C ILE A 8 -0.55 -50.83 -18.48
N THR A 9 -0.40 -50.36 -19.71
CA THR A 9 0.36 -49.14 -20.02
C THR A 9 -0.39 -47.97 -19.41
N LEU A 10 -0.04 -47.61 -18.17
CA LEU A 10 -0.34 -46.31 -17.62
C LEU A 10 0.37 -45.31 -18.53
N SER A 11 -0.35 -44.76 -19.50
CA SER A 11 0.07 -43.54 -20.16
C SER A 11 0.15 -42.50 -19.05
N HIS A 12 1.35 -42.30 -18.51
CA HIS A 12 1.70 -41.09 -17.79
C HIS A 12 1.46 -39.97 -18.79
N THR A 13 0.22 -39.46 -18.82
CA THR A 13 -0.11 -38.17 -19.39
C THR A 13 0.84 -37.22 -18.72
N ALA A 14 1.89 -36.84 -19.45
CA ALA A 14 2.90 -35.93 -18.99
C ALA A 14 2.15 -34.74 -18.40
N ALA A 15 2.21 -34.62 -17.06
CA ALA A 15 1.57 -33.51 -16.36
C ALA A 15 2.07 -32.25 -17.05
N ALA A 16 1.14 -31.48 -17.62
CA ALA A 16 1.45 -30.23 -18.27
C ALA A 16 2.38 -29.47 -17.32
N THR A 17 3.61 -29.23 -17.78
CA THR A 17 4.59 -28.48 -17.02
C THR A 17 3.89 -27.19 -16.61
N PRO A 18 3.77 -26.86 -15.31
CA PRO A 18 3.11 -25.62 -14.92
C PRO A 18 3.90 -24.50 -15.56
N ILE A 19 3.30 -23.87 -16.58
CA ILE A 19 3.86 -22.72 -17.25
C ILE A 19 3.94 -21.66 -16.16
N ALA A 20 5.15 -21.32 -15.71
CA ALA A 20 5.36 -20.25 -14.75
C ALA A 20 4.67 -18.98 -15.33
N PRO A 21 3.74 -18.36 -14.60
CA PRO A 21 3.05 -17.18 -15.10
C PRO A 21 4.06 -16.09 -15.48
N GLY A 22 4.02 -15.70 -16.76
CA GLY A 22 4.29 -14.37 -17.26
C GLY A 22 5.52 -13.65 -16.73
N ARG A 23 6.70 -13.98 -17.27
CA ARG A 23 7.75 -12.96 -17.48
C ARG A 23 7.73 -12.56 -18.94
N THR A 24 6.80 -11.70 -19.35
CA THR A 24 6.89 -11.10 -20.69
C THR A 24 8.15 -10.21 -20.75
N PRO A 25 8.74 -9.95 -21.93
CA PRO A 25 9.98 -9.21 -22.02
C PRO A 25 9.84 -7.78 -21.46
N TRP A 26 10.60 -7.51 -20.40
CA TRP A 26 10.76 -6.29 -19.59
C TRP A 26 10.37 -4.95 -20.24
N LYS A 27 10.74 -4.74 -21.51
CA LYS A 27 10.47 -3.49 -22.24
C LYS A 27 8.98 -3.30 -22.55
N ARG A 28 8.22 -4.34 -22.86
CA ARG A 28 6.80 -4.22 -23.29
C ARG A 28 5.87 -3.92 -22.12
N GLU A 29 6.12 -4.49 -20.95
CA GLU A 29 5.37 -4.18 -19.72
C GLU A 29 5.78 -2.83 -19.11
N ALA A 30 7.05 -2.42 -19.22
CA ALA A 30 7.47 -1.06 -18.84
C ALA A 30 6.78 0.01 -19.70
N ILE A 31 6.70 -0.21 -21.02
CA ILE A 31 6.00 0.69 -21.94
C ILE A 31 4.50 0.74 -21.63
N GLY A 32 3.85 -0.41 -21.38
CA GLY A 32 2.44 -0.47 -21.01
C GLY A 32 2.12 0.25 -19.69
N PHE A 33 2.98 0.13 -18.69
CA PHE A 33 2.83 0.86 -17.43
C PHE A 33 3.10 2.36 -17.59
N VAL A 34 4.15 2.75 -18.29
CA VAL A 34 4.45 4.17 -18.56
C VAL A 34 3.31 4.82 -19.36
N LEU A 35 2.75 4.13 -20.36
CA LEU A 35 1.56 4.58 -21.08
C LEU A 35 0.32 4.66 -20.18
N GLY A 36 0.11 3.68 -19.31
CA GLY A 36 -0.98 3.69 -18.33
C GLY A 36 -0.87 4.87 -17.35
N PHE A 37 0.33 5.13 -16.82
CA PHE A 37 0.61 6.26 -15.94
C PHE A 37 0.51 7.61 -16.66
N ALA A 38 0.98 7.71 -17.89
CA ALA A 38 0.83 8.90 -18.72
C ALA A 38 -0.66 9.19 -19.03
N LEU A 39 -1.45 8.17 -19.32
CA LEU A 39 -2.88 8.29 -19.54
C LEU A 39 -3.62 8.71 -18.26
N LEU A 40 -3.23 8.16 -17.10
CA LEU A 40 -3.75 8.57 -15.80
C LEU A 40 -3.36 10.02 -15.44
N ALA A 41 -2.16 10.47 -15.82
CA ALA A 41 -1.73 11.85 -15.63
C ALA A 41 -2.51 12.86 -16.50
N LEU A 42 -3.04 12.40 -17.65
CA LEU A 42 -3.91 13.19 -18.54
C LEU A 42 -5.38 13.19 -18.09
N LEU A 43 -5.82 12.22 -17.29
CA LEU A 43 -7.19 12.15 -16.78
C LEU A 43 -7.71 13.41 -16.07
N PRO A 44 -6.96 14.06 -15.14
CA PRO A 44 -7.45 15.27 -14.45
C PRO A 44 -7.50 16.51 -15.36
N LEU A 45 -6.86 16.50 -16.53
CA LEU A 45 -6.98 17.57 -17.54
C LEU A 45 -8.28 17.45 -18.32
N ILE A 46 -8.84 16.24 -18.43
CA ILE A 46 -10.12 15.97 -19.12
C ILE A 46 -11.30 16.14 -18.15
N PHE A 47 -11.12 15.77 -16.88
CA PHE A 47 -12.14 15.90 -15.83
C PHE A 47 -11.79 17.01 -14.83
N GLY A 48 -12.43 18.18 -15.00
CA GLY A 48 -12.29 19.34 -14.13
C GLY A 48 -13.01 19.23 -12.78
N ASP A 49 -13.72 18.13 -12.52
CA ASP A 49 -14.49 17.96 -11.30
C ASP A 49 -13.60 17.59 -10.09
N THR A 50 -13.77 18.33 -8.99
CA THR A 50 -13.03 18.14 -7.73
C THR A 50 -13.38 16.81 -7.07
N TYR A 51 -14.59 16.28 -7.30
CA TYR A 51 -15.01 15.00 -6.76
C TYR A 51 -14.29 13.82 -7.43
N ALA A 52 -14.28 13.80 -8.78
CA ALA A 52 -13.56 12.77 -9.55
C ALA A 52 -12.07 12.73 -9.20
N ARG A 53 -11.43 13.90 -9.06
CA ARG A 53 -10.03 14.01 -8.63
C ARG A 53 -9.80 13.43 -7.24
N HIS A 54 -10.72 13.64 -6.31
CA HIS A 54 -10.60 13.10 -4.96
C HIS A 54 -10.67 11.57 -4.94
N ILE A 55 -11.60 10.97 -5.68
CA ILE A 55 -11.68 9.51 -5.81
C ILE A 55 -10.39 8.96 -6.41
N LEU A 56 -9.85 9.63 -7.44
CA LEU A 56 -8.64 9.18 -8.12
C LEU A 56 -7.40 9.24 -7.20
N ILE A 57 -7.28 10.28 -6.38
CA ILE A 57 -6.26 10.37 -5.33
C ILE A 57 -6.38 9.19 -4.35
N MET A 58 -7.60 8.90 -3.87
CA MET A 58 -7.82 7.77 -2.95
C MET A 58 -7.47 6.44 -3.60
N ALA A 59 -7.85 6.25 -4.86
CA ALA A 59 -7.49 5.06 -5.63
C ALA A 59 -5.97 4.89 -5.74
N PHE A 60 -5.22 5.97 -5.97
CA PHE A 60 -3.76 5.92 -6.02
C PHE A 60 -3.14 5.58 -4.67
N ILE A 61 -3.64 6.15 -3.57
CA ILE A 61 -3.17 5.83 -2.22
C ILE A 61 -3.38 4.33 -1.93
N TYR A 62 -4.58 3.80 -2.21
CA TYR A 62 -4.85 2.38 -2.02
C TYR A 62 -4.04 1.48 -2.97
N ALA A 63 -3.75 1.93 -4.19
CA ALA A 63 -2.88 1.20 -5.10
C ALA A 63 -1.44 1.10 -4.57
N ILE A 64 -0.90 2.17 -3.95
CA ILE A 64 0.40 2.12 -3.27
C ILE A 64 0.36 1.09 -2.13
N VAL A 65 -0.66 1.14 -1.28
CA VAL A 65 -0.81 0.20 -0.16
C VAL A 65 -0.92 -1.24 -0.67
N ALA A 66 -1.69 -1.48 -1.72
CA ALA A 66 -1.83 -2.79 -2.36
C ALA A 66 -0.49 -3.30 -2.90
N SER A 67 0.29 -2.44 -3.56
CA SER A 67 1.61 -2.82 -4.09
C SER A 67 2.60 -3.19 -2.98
N ASN A 68 2.57 -2.50 -1.84
CA ASN A 68 3.39 -2.84 -0.68
C ASN A 68 2.96 -4.17 -0.04
N TRP A 69 1.66 -4.48 -0.08
CA TRP A 69 1.15 -5.76 0.40
C TRP A 69 1.53 -6.91 -0.54
N ASP A 70 1.50 -6.68 -1.85
CA ASP A 70 1.96 -7.62 -2.88
C ASP A 70 3.43 -8.00 -2.66
N LEU A 71 4.29 -7.07 -2.26
CA LEU A 71 5.68 -7.40 -1.90
C LEU A 71 5.79 -8.47 -0.79
N SER A 72 4.92 -8.41 0.22
CA SER A 72 4.95 -9.37 1.33
C SER A 72 4.34 -10.72 0.95
N LEU A 73 3.25 -10.70 0.19
CA LEU A 73 2.51 -11.87 -0.26
C LEU A 73 3.23 -12.60 -1.41
N GLY A 74 3.62 -11.86 -2.44
CA GLY A 74 4.20 -12.34 -3.68
C GLY A 74 5.68 -12.74 -3.56
N TYR A 75 6.53 -11.89 -2.98
CA TYR A 75 7.96 -12.20 -2.81
C TYR A 75 8.27 -12.87 -1.47
N GLY A 76 7.61 -12.43 -0.40
CA GLY A 76 7.83 -12.98 0.95
C GLY A 76 7.13 -14.30 1.21
N GLY A 77 6.04 -14.62 0.49
CA GLY A 77 5.22 -15.80 0.73
C GLY A 77 4.55 -15.83 2.11
N VAL A 78 4.51 -14.70 2.82
CA VAL A 78 3.97 -14.59 4.18
C VAL A 78 2.72 -13.72 4.15
N PHE A 79 1.59 -14.34 4.54
CA PHE A 79 0.34 -13.62 4.72
C PHE A 79 0.36 -12.85 6.06
N ASN A 80 0.09 -11.54 6.05
CA ASN A 80 0.20 -10.67 7.23
C ASN A 80 -0.82 -9.52 7.14
N PHE A 81 -1.57 -9.26 8.23
CA PHE A 81 -2.57 -8.19 8.33
C PHE A 81 -2.06 -6.86 8.92
N GLY A 82 -0.84 -6.85 9.44
CA GLY A 82 -0.21 -5.71 10.12
C GLY A 82 0.06 -4.52 9.20
N HIS A 83 0.05 -4.69 7.88
CA HIS A 83 0.18 -3.59 6.91
C HIS A 83 -0.88 -2.49 7.12
N LEU A 84 -2.12 -2.89 7.43
CA LEU A 84 -3.20 -1.94 7.69
C LEU A 84 -2.94 -1.11 8.95
N ALA A 85 -2.37 -1.76 9.96
CA ALA A 85 -2.01 -1.13 11.23
C ALA A 85 -0.88 -0.13 11.08
N LEU A 86 0.16 -0.48 10.31
CA LEU A 86 1.29 0.41 10.01
C LEU A 86 0.87 1.61 9.16
N PHE A 87 0.00 1.38 8.18
CA PHE A 87 -0.61 2.46 7.41
C PHE A 87 -1.40 3.43 8.32
N GLY A 88 -2.21 2.89 9.23
CA GLY A 88 -2.93 3.68 10.23
C GLY A 88 -2.00 4.50 11.12
N ILE A 89 -0.94 3.90 11.67
CA ILE A 89 0.05 4.59 12.51
C ILE A 89 0.67 5.78 11.75
N GLY A 90 1.04 5.60 10.48
CA GLY A 90 1.61 6.68 9.67
C GLY A 90 0.63 7.85 9.46
N VAL A 91 -0.61 7.55 9.08
CA VAL A 91 -1.64 8.58 8.85
C VAL A 91 -1.97 9.34 10.14
N TYR A 92 -2.10 8.63 11.27
CA TYR A 92 -2.34 9.27 12.56
C TYR A 92 -1.12 10.06 13.05
N ALA A 93 0.11 9.56 12.85
CA ALA A 93 1.32 10.31 13.17
C ALA A 93 1.35 11.65 12.39
N TYR A 94 1.11 11.62 11.08
CA TYR A 94 1.02 12.84 10.27
C TYR A 94 -0.04 13.81 10.80
N SER A 95 -1.23 13.27 11.09
CA SER A 95 -2.38 14.06 11.56
C SER A 95 -2.12 14.69 12.93
N LEU A 96 -1.44 13.98 13.84
CA LEU A 96 -1.09 14.50 15.16
C LEU A 96 0.02 15.56 15.06
N LEU A 97 1.07 15.32 14.26
CA LEU A 97 2.18 16.26 14.10
C LEU A 97 1.72 17.59 13.50
N THR A 98 0.84 17.54 12.50
CA THR A 98 0.31 18.75 11.85
C THR A 98 -0.74 19.47 12.69
N LYS A 99 -1.56 18.73 13.47
CA LYS A 99 -2.67 19.33 14.23
C LYS A 99 -2.27 19.79 15.64
N LEU A 100 -1.44 19.04 16.35
CA LEU A 100 -1.07 19.35 17.73
C LEU A 100 0.25 20.11 17.83
N ALA A 101 1.22 19.73 17.00
CA ALA A 101 2.57 20.31 17.06
C ALA A 101 2.80 21.41 16.03
N GLU A 102 1.79 21.72 15.19
CA GLU A 102 1.82 22.78 14.16
C GLU A 102 3.08 22.73 13.27
N PHE A 103 3.65 21.52 13.10
CA PHE A 103 4.80 21.34 12.23
C PHE A 103 4.43 21.62 10.77
N ASP A 104 5.42 22.08 10.01
CA ASP A 104 5.28 22.22 8.57
C ASP A 104 4.80 20.87 7.97
N PRO A 105 3.71 20.87 7.17
CA PRO A 105 3.15 19.66 6.57
C PRO A 105 4.16 18.80 5.80
N TRP A 106 5.18 19.38 5.18
CA TRP A 106 6.22 18.61 4.47
C TRP A 106 7.12 17.86 5.44
N ILE A 107 7.55 18.53 6.51
CA ILE A 107 8.37 17.92 7.56
C ILE A 107 7.55 16.83 8.26
N ALA A 108 6.29 17.11 8.57
CA ALA A 108 5.38 16.15 9.19
C ALA A 108 5.17 14.90 8.34
N LEU A 109 5.15 15.03 7.00
CA LEU A 109 5.04 13.90 6.08
C LEU A 109 6.27 12.97 6.21
N PHE A 110 7.49 13.50 6.12
CA PHE A 110 8.69 12.68 6.28
C PHE A 110 8.82 12.12 7.70
N ALA A 111 8.54 12.93 8.72
CA ALA A 111 8.59 12.51 10.12
C ALA A 111 7.59 11.39 10.41
N SER A 112 6.37 11.46 9.86
CA SER A 112 5.39 10.38 9.99
C SER A 112 5.86 9.06 9.35
N GLY A 113 6.58 9.15 8.22
CA GLY A 113 7.21 7.99 7.58
C GLY A 113 8.24 7.34 8.50
N VAL A 114 9.12 8.14 9.10
CA VAL A 114 10.13 7.66 10.06
C VAL A 114 9.45 7.01 11.28
N ILE A 115 8.40 7.64 11.83
CA ILE A 115 7.63 7.09 12.96
C ILE A 115 7.00 5.74 12.58
N ALA A 116 6.41 5.64 11.39
CA ALA A 116 5.83 4.39 10.90
C ALA A 116 6.90 3.30 10.70
N THR A 117 8.09 3.65 10.19
CA THR A 117 9.22 2.73 10.05
C THR A 117 9.72 2.23 11.41
N LEU A 118 9.85 3.12 12.40
CA LEU A 118 10.24 2.73 13.75
C LEU A 118 9.22 1.79 14.40
N ALA A 119 7.93 2.08 14.24
CA ALA A 119 6.85 1.21 14.70
C ALA A 119 6.89 -0.15 13.99
N ALA A 120 7.14 -0.17 12.68
CA ALA A 120 7.30 -1.40 11.91
C ALA A 120 8.47 -2.24 12.43
N ILE A 121 9.65 -1.65 12.62
CA ILE A 121 10.82 -2.35 13.15
C ILE A 121 10.51 -2.97 14.52
N LEU A 122 9.91 -2.20 15.42
CA LEU A 122 9.57 -2.66 16.76
C LEU A 122 8.64 -3.90 16.73
N VAL A 123 7.66 -3.89 15.83
CA VAL A 123 6.65 -4.95 15.68
C VAL A 123 7.17 -6.14 14.89
N THR A 124 8.09 -5.92 13.95
CA THR A 124 8.70 -6.99 13.15
C THR A 124 9.61 -7.87 13.99
N ILE A 125 10.31 -7.34 15.01
CA ILE A 125 11.20 -8.11 15.90
C ILE A 125 10.52 -9.36 16.51
N PRO A 126 9.34 -9.27 17.16
CA PRO A 126 8.64 -10.46 17.68
C PRO A 126 8.06 -11.35 16.57
N ILE A 127 7.64 -10.76 15.43
CA ILE A 127 7.06 -11.52 14.32
C ILE A 127 8.08 -12.45 13.66
N LEU A 128 9.35 -12.02 13.55
CA LEU A 128 10.44 -12.82 12.98
C LEU A 128 10.69 -14.13 13.74
N ARG A 129 10.24 -14.24 14.99
CA ARG A 129 10.38 -15.46 15.82
C ARG A 129 9.27 -16.48 15.59
N LEU A 130 8.20 -16.12 14.87
CA LEU A 130 7.02 -16.95 14.66
C LEU A 130 7.05 -17.61 13.27
N LYS A 131 6.34 -18.71 13.10
CA LYS A 131 6.27 -19.45 11.82
C LYS A 131 4.83 -19.74 11.42
N GLY A 132 4.53 -19.59 10.13
CA GLY A 132 3.24 -19.96 9.53
C GLY A 132 2.05 -19.19 10.10
N ILE A 133 1.03 -19.92 10.54
CA ILE A 133 -0.27 -19.37 11.00
C ILE A 133 -0.12 -18.40 12.18
N TYR A 134 0.89 -18.59 13.04
CA TYR A 134 1.12 -17.71 14.19
C TYR A 134 1.42 -16.26 13.78
N ILE A 135 2.04 -16.03 12.62
CA ILE A 135 2.30 -14.68 12.10
C ILE A 135 0.98 -13.96 11.81
N ILE A 136 0.02 -14.66 11.20
CA ILE A 136 -1.28 -14.10 10.83
C ILE A 136 -2.07 -13.70 12.08
N LEU A 137 -2.12 -14.58 13.08
CA LEU A 137 -2.84 -14.32 14.34
C LEU A 137 -2.25 -13.14 15.11
N VAL A 138 -0.92 -13.08 15.23
CA VAL A 138 -0.26 -11.98 15.95
C VAL A 138 -0.40 -10.65 15.22
N THR A 139 -0.34 -10.66 13.89
CA THR A 139 -0.48 -9.42 13.10
C THR A 139 -1.90 -8.90 13.07
N PHE A 140 -2.89 -9.80 13.07
CA PHE A 140 -4.29 -9.44 13.29
C PHE A 140 -4.50 -8.85 14.68
N GLY A 141 -3.97 -9.49 15.72
CA GLY A 141 -4.02 -8.98 17.09
C GLY A 141 -3.35 -7.61 17.21
N PHE A 142 -2.20 -7.41 16.56
CA PHE A 142 -1.52 -6.11 16.49
C PHE A 142 -2.38 -5.04 15.81
N ALA A 143 -3.00 -5.36 14.67
CA ALA A 143 -3.90 -4.42 14.00
C ALA A 143 -5.08 -4.00 14.89
N GLN A 144 -5.64 -4.96 15.62
CA GLN A 144 -6.71 -4.68 16.58
C GLN A 144 -6.22 -3.85 17.77
N LEU A 145 -5.01 -4.11 18.28
CA LEU A 145 -4.41 -3.31 19.35
C LEU A 145 -4.19 -1.86 18.92
N VAL A 146 -3.68 -1.63 17.72
CA VAL A 146 -3.50 -0.27 17.17
C VAL A 146 -4.84 0.44 17.06
N MET A 147 -5.86 -0.23 16.51
CA MET A 147 -7.21 0.32 16.42
C MET A 147 -7.78 0.66 17.80
N GLN A 148 -7.59 -0.22 18.79
CA GLN A 148 -8.05 -0.01 20.16
C GLN A 148 -7.33 1.17 20.82
N VAL A 149 -6.02 1.33 20.61
CA VAL A 149 -5.25 2.46 21.13
C VAL A 149 -5.76 3.78 20.54
N ILE A 150 -6.02 3.81 19.24
CA ILE A 150 -6.57 4.98 18.55
C ILE A 150 -7.93 5.35 19.15
N ILE A 151 -8.82 4.38 19.34
CA ILE A 151 -10.17 4.64 19.86
C ILE A 151 -10.13 5.03 21.35
N SER A 152 -9.30 4.35 22.15
CA SER A 152 -9.16 4.59 23.58
C SER A 152 -8.62 5.98 23.88
N GLN A 153 -7.71 6.50 23.06
CA GLN A 153 -7.10 7.82 23.28
C GLN A 153 -7.89 8.94 22.59
N SER A 154 -9.21 8.94 22.79
CA SER A 154 -10.15 9.80 22.07
C SER A 154 -9.86 11.30 22.22
N ALA A 155 -9.27 11.72 23.34
CA ALA A 155 -8.89 13.10 23.60
C ALA A 155 -7.86 13.66 22.60
N ILE A 156 -6.95 12.80 22.10
CA ILE A 156 -5.86 13.21 21.20
C ILE A 156 -6.16 12.81 19.76
N THR A 157 -6.71 11.62 19.55
CA THR A 157 -6.93 11.03 18.21
C THR A 157 -8.30 11.37 17.62
N GLY A 158 -9.20 11.96 18.40
CA GLY A 158 -10.62 12.12 18.03
C GLY A 158 -11.44 10.82 18.16
N GLY A 159 -10.82 9.73 18.64
CA GLY A 159 -11.49 8.46 18.90
C GLY A 159 -12.19 7.90 17.66
N THR A 160 -13.49 7.61 17.77
CA THR A 160 -14.32 7.07 16.68
C THR A 160 -14.66 8.09 15.59
N GLN A 161 -14.55 9.39 15.87
CA GLN A 161 -14.80 10.44 14.86
C GLN A 161 -13.58 10.74 13.99
N GLY A 162 -12.39 10.30 14.43
CA GLY A 162 -11.13 10.61 13.77
C GLY A 162 -10.77 12.10 13.84
N LEU A 163 -9.70 12.47 13.13
CA LEU A 163 -9.21 13.86 13.09
C LEU A 163 -9.73 14.57 11.85
N VAL A 164 -10.51 15.63 12.09
CA VAL A 164 -11.06 16.50 11.04
C VAL A 164 -10.29 17.83 11.01
N ARG A 165 -10.24 18.48 9.83
CA ARG A 165 -9.56 19.76 9.57
C ARG A 165 -8.03 19.70 9.74
N ILE A 166 -7.40 18.68 9.16
CA ILE A 166 -5.94 18.59 9.10
C ILE A 166 -5.43 19.68 8.13
N PRO A 167 -4.40 20.46 8.51
CA PRO A 167 -3.79 21.45 7.62
C PRO A 167 -3.37 20.82 6.29
N GLY A 168 -3.73 21.48 5.19
CA GLY A 168 -3.30 21.10 3.86
C GLY A 168 -1.79 21.33 3.65
N LEU A 169 -1.21 20.73 2.62
CA LEU A 169 0.14 21.04 2.16
C LEU A 169 0.15 22.47 1.61
N TYR A 170 1.08 23.28 2.09
CA TYR A 170 1.35 24.63 1.59
C TYR A 170 2.71 24.65 0.91
N VAL A 171 2.86 25.37 -0.19
CA VAL A 171 4.16 25.62 -0.87
C VAL A 171 4.18 27.08 -1.23
N PHE A 172 5.17 27.81 -0.70
CA PHE A 172 5.37 29.24 -0.96
C PHE A 172 4.07 30.05 -0.93
N ASP A 173 3.28 29.92 0.16
CA ASP A 173 2.05 30.68 0.42
C ASP A 173 0.81 30.33 -0.45
N ARG A 174 0.87 29.26 -1.25
CA ARG A 174 -0.31 28.69 -1.94
C ARG A 174 -0.84 27.46 -1.21
N ASN A 175 -2.16 27.45 -0.99
CA ASN A 175 -2.88 26.35 -0.36
C ASN A 175 -3.31 25.31 -1.40
N MET A 176 -2.72 24.12 -1.36
CA MET A 176 -2.95 23.07 -2.37
C MET A 176 -4.34 22.46 -2.31
N VAL A 177 -5.06 22.73 -1.22
CA VAL A 177 -6.46 22.37 -1.06
C VAL A 177 -7.36 23.32 -1.85
N ARG A 178 -6.96 24.59 -2.01
CA ARG A 178 -7.75 25.65 -2.66
C ARG A 178 -7.59 25.67 -4.18
N ASP A 179 -6.46 25.19 -4.72
CA ASP A 179 -6.19 25.05 -6.17
C ASP A 179 -6.79 23.77 -6.82
N GLY A 180 -7.98 23.35 -6.36
CA GLY A 180 -8.74 22.25 -6.96
C GLY A 180 -8.11 20.86 -6.80
N LYS A 181 -7.34 20.65 -5.72
CA LYS A 181 -6.66 19.38 -5.35
C LYS A 181 -5.70 18.82 -6.41
N SER A 182 -5.35 19.61 -7.42
CA SER A 182 -4.49 19.21 -8.53
C SER A 182 -3.07 18.83 -8.06
N ALA A 183 -2.51 19.59 -7.12
CA ALA A 183 -1.19 19.29 -6.54
C ALA A 183 -1.17 17.95 -5.77
N TYR A 184 -2.22 17.63 -5.01
CA TYR A 184 -2.34 16.34 -4.33
C TYR A 184 -2.41 15.17 -5.31
N PHE A 185 -3.08 15.38 -6.46
CA PHE A 185 -3.12 14.39 -7.52
C PHE A 185 -1.74 14.08 -8.08
N TYR A 186 -0.94 15.10 -8.40
CA TYR A 186 0.41 14.90 -8.92
C TYR A 186 1.36 14.30 -7.87
N ILE A 187 1.23 14.66 -6.60
CA ILE A 187 2.02 14.05 -5.52
C ILE A 187 1.66 12.56 -5.36
N ALA A 188 0.37 12.23 -5.35
CA ALA A 188 -0.09 10.84 -5.25
C ALA A 188 0.35 10.02 -6.47
N LEU A 189 0.26 10.59 -7.68
CA LEU A 189 0.73 9.95 -8.90
C LEU A 189 2.26 9.75 -8.88
N ALA A 190 3.03 10.76 -8.46
CA ALA A 190 4.48 10.64 -8.33
C ALA A 190 4.89 9.56 -7.32
N LEU A 191 4.22 9.50 -6.16
CA LEU A 191 4.43 8.45 -5.16
C LEU A 191 4.06 7.06 -5.69
N LEU A 192 2.96 6.95 -6.44
CA LEU A 192 2.55 5.70 -7.05
C LEU A 192 3.56 5.23 -8.11
N VAL A 193 4.06 6.15 -8.95
CA VAL A 193 5.13 5.85 -9.91
C VAL A 193 6.40 5.41 -9.20
N ALA A 194 6.81 6.10 -8.13
CA ALA A 194 7.99 5.73 -7.35
C ALA A 194 7.87 4.34 -6.72
N SER A 195 6.70 4.03 -6.14
CA SER A 195 6.40 2.71 -5.56
C SER A 195 6.39 1.61 -6.63
N ALA A 196 5.77 1.86 -7.79
CA ALA A 196 5.76 0.92 -8.91
C ALA A 196 7.16 0.69 -9.50
N LEU A 197 8.01 1.73 -9.51
CA LEU A 197 9.39 1.61 -9.95
C LEU A 197 10.22 0.80 -8.95
N PHE A 198 10.03 1.01 -7.65
CA PHE A 198 10.70 0.24 -6.59
C PHE A 198 10.34 -1.25 -6.63
N LEU A 199 9.06 -1.59 -6.87
CA LEU A 199 8.61 -2.99 -6.97
C LEU A 199 9.26 -3.76 -8.14
N ARG A 200 9.85 -3.04 -9.09
CA ARG A 200 10.51 -3.59 -10.27
C ARG A 200 12.03 -3.66 -10.18
N VAL A 201 12.65 -2.95 -9.23
CA VAL A 201 14.10 -3.01 -8.96
C VAL A 201 14.40 -4.26 -8.14
#